data_AF-A0A915L817-F1
#
_entry.id   AF-A0A915L817-F1
#
_cell.length_a   1.000
_cell.length_b   1.000
_cell.length_c   1.000
_cell.angle_alpha   90.00
_cell.angle_beta   90.00
_cell.angle_gamma   90.00
#
_symmetry.space_group_name_H-M   'P 1'
#
loop_
_entity.id
_entity.type
_entity.pdbx_description
1 polymer ?
#
loop_
_entity_poly.entity_id
_entity_poly.type
_entity_poly.pdbx_seq_one_letter_code
_entity_poly.pdbx_strand_id
1 'polypeptide(L)'
;MADEIYAKFFREMFDQGFFNKTIVFFFGDHGHRFNEIRQTLIGSFEEHNPMFGLWFPEWFYEQHPHLKGVLRYNTDRYSSTFDVHETLKDILNEEYDTPVQNPKLKRGLSLLRKLPEKRTCKQAGVPDRYCLCKEENPIDVGNDTVVEAAESTIKILNQILNAENIVNKCHKIVLHAILDATSIDYDQNWGQGHDHLNKLKLILATKPNKAIFEAILGKNILNSTENEWTLVGEIERIIGKVLSFYAVDRQIRKQFETKSGTEKLKRMVNKVSVSRRKNLLNRVNEPFIILIESLAATLLHPLFQNE
;
A
#
# COMPACT_ATOMS: atom_id res chain seq x y z
N MET A 1 -2.39 -18.46 12.73
CA MET A 1 -1.23 -18.65 13.64
C MET A 1 -0.70 -17.35 14.22
N ALA A 2 -0.89 -16.18 13.57
CA ALA A 2 -0.51 -14.89 14.15
C ALA A 2 -1.51 -14.39 15.22
N ASP A 3 -2.80 -14.68 15.06
CA ASP A 3 -3.88 -14.18 15.92
C ASP A 3 -3.71 -14.57 17.39
N GLU A 4 -3.36 -15.82 17.67
CA GLU A 4 -3.17 -16.31 19.05
C GLU A 4 -1.98 -15.62 19.73
N ILE A 5 -0.89 -15.35 18.99
CA ILE A 5 0.29 -14.66 19.49
C ILE A 5 -0.07 -13.21 19.83
N TYR A 6 -0.75 -12.50 18.93
CA TYR A 6 -1.19 -11.13 19.17
C TYR A 6 -2.22 -11.04 20.29
N ALA A 7 -3.20 -11.94 20.32
CA ALA A 7 -4.22 -11.99 21.36
C ALA A 7 -3.60 -12.21 22.74
N LYS A 8 -2.64 -13.16 22.84
CA LYS A 8 -1.90 -13.39 24.08
C LYS A 8 -1.09 -12.16 24.49
N PHE A 9 -0.33 -11.57 23.58
CA PHE A 9 0.45 -10.35 23.84
C PHE A 9 -0.44 -9.21 24.34
N PHE A 10 -1.53 -8.92 23.63
CA PHE A 10 -2.43 -7.83 24.00
C PHE A 10 -3.15 -8.09 25.32
N ARG A 11 -3.54 -9.33 25.60
CA ARG A 11 -4.15 -9.71 26.89
C ARG A 11 -3.16 -9.54 28.03
N GLU A 12 -1.93 -10.03 27.90
CA GLU A 12 -0.88 -9.86 28.92
C GLU A 12 -0.58 -8.38 29.19
N MET A 13 -0.50 -7.55 28.14
CA MET A 13 -0.26 -6.11 28.27
C MET A 13 -1.44 -5.38 28.91
N PHE A 14 -2.66 -5.81 28.61
CA PHE A 14 -3.88 -5.27 29.19
C PHE A 14 -3.99 -5.64 30.68
N ASP A 15 -3.83 -6.92 31.02
CA ASP A 15 -3.95 -7.44 32.38
C ASP A 15 -2.87 -6.85 33.32
N GLN A 16 -1.69 -6.54 32.80
CA GLN A 16 -0.63 -5.84 33.53
C GLN A 16 -0.83 -4.31 33.64
N GLY A 17 -1.91 -3.78 33.06
CA GLY A 17 -2.29 -2.37 33.16
C GLY A 17 -1.51 -1.41 32.26
N PHE A 18 -0.71 -1.90 31.29
CA PHE A 18 0.04 -1.03 30.38
C PHE A 18 -0.88 -0.20 29.47
N PHE A 19 -2.04 -0.75 29.13
CA PHE A 19 -3.05 -0.09 28.31
C PHE A 19 -3.64 1.15 29.00
N ASN A 20 -3.57 1.25 30.33
CA ASN A 20 -4.06 2.42 31.07
C ASN A 20 -3.20 3.67 30.85
N LYS A 21 -2.03 3.56 30.22
CA LYS A 21 -1.10 4.68 29.99
C LYS A 21 -0.63 4.76 28.54
N THR A 22 -1.23 3.99 27.63
CA THR A 22 -0.70 3.79 26.28
C THR A 22 -1.77 3.96 25.23
N ILE A 23 -1.47 4.75 24.20
CA ILE A 23 -2.21 4.75 22.92
C ILE A 23 -1.55 3.71 22.02
N VAL A 24 -2.34 2.76 21.53
CA VAL A 24 -1.83 1.63 20.72
C VAL A 24 -2.34 1.77 19.29
N PHE A 25 -1.42 1.81 18.33
CA PHE A 25 -1.70 1.67 16.91
C PHE A 25 -1.26 0.28 16.48
N PHE A 26 -2.16 -0.49 15.89
CA PHE A 26 -1.90 -1.82 15.35
C PHE A 26 -2.26 -1.84 13.87
N PHE A 27 -1.31 -2.11 12.98
CA PHE A 27 -1.55 -1.98 11.55
C PHE A 27 -0.67 -2.88 10.68
N GLY A 28 -1.14 -3.21 9.48
CA GLY A 28 -0.34 -3.83 8.42
C GLY A 28 0.24 -2.78 7.46
N ASP A 29 1.37 -3.07 6.83
CA ASP A 29 1.92 -2.27 5.72
C ASP A 29 1.16 -2.52 4.40
N HIS A 30 0.60 -3.71 4.25
CA HIS A 30 -0.28 -4.14 3.17
C HIS A 30 -1.25 -5.22 3.68
N GLY A 31 -2.29 -5.56 2.91
CA GLY A 31 -3.10 -6.75 3.18
C GLY A 31 -2.56 -8.00 2.46
N HIS A 32 -3.43 -8.91 2.00
CA HIS A 32 -2.94 -10.18 1.45
C HIS A 32 -2.32 -10.03 0.05
N ARG A 33 -0.99 -10.01 -0.04
CA ARG A 33 -0.25 -9.77 -1.30
C ARG A 33 0.37 -11.00 -1.97
N PHE A 34 0.11 -12.19 -1.45
CA PHE A 34 0.80 -13.41 -1.88
C PHE A 34 -0.14 -14.39 -2.57
N ASN A 35 0.45 -15.33 -3.31
CA ASN A 35 -0.24 -16.40 -4.02
C ASN A 35 -1.10 -15.93 -5.20
N GLU A 36 -1.77 -16.90 -5.83
CA GLU A 36 -2.59 -16.70 -7.03
C GLU A 36 -3.83 -15.82 -6.75
N ILE A 37 -4.27 -15.73 -5.49
CA ILE A 37 -5.43 -14.89 -5.12
C ILE A 37 -5.20 -13.41 -5.43
N ARG A 38 -3.96 -12.87 -5.36
CA ARG A 38 -3.65 -11.48 -5.74
C ARG A 38 -4.06 -11.16 -7.18
N GLN A 39 -4.12 -12.16 -8.07
CA GLN A 39 -4.52 -11.98 -9.47
C GLN A 39 -6.04 -11.82 -9.64
N THR A 40 -6.82 -12.04 -8.58
CA THR A 40 -8.28 -11.83 -8.59
C THR A 40 -8.63 -10.40 -8.16
N LEU A 41 -9.82 -9.95 -8.53
CA LEU A 41 -10.39 -8.68 -8.05
C LEU A 41 -10.29 -8.57 -6.52
N ILE A 42 -10.80 -9.58 -5.81
CA ILE A 42 -10.80 -9.58 -4.34
C ILE A 42 -9.38 -9.54 -3.76
N GLY A 43 -8.43 -10.28 -4.33
CA GLY A 43 -7.05 -10.24 -3.85
C GLY A 43 -6.36 -8.90 -4.11
N SER A 44 -6.67 -8.24 -5.23
CA SER A 44 -6.21 -6.87 -5.49
C SER A 44 -6.83 -5.87 -4.51
N PHE A 45 -8.07 -6.07 -4.06
CA PHE A 45 -8.69 -5.26 -3.02
C PHE A 45 -8.02 -5.50 -1.66
N GLU A 46 -7.85 -6.77 -1.28
CA GLU A 46 -7.22 -7.17 -0.01
C GLU A 46 -5.76 -6.70 0.08
N GLU A 47 -4.96 -6.77 -0.99
CA GLU A 47 -3.57 -6.27 -0.98
C GLU A 47 -3.47 -4.80 -0.57
N HIS A 48 -4.42 -3.97 -1.03
CA HIS A 48 -4.45 -2.53 -0.80
C HIS A 48 -5.28 -2.10 0.41
N ASN A 49 -5.85 -3.07 1.15
CA ASN A 49 -6.66 -2.82 2.33
C ASN A 49 -6.00 -3.41 3.59
N PRO A 50 -4.90 -2.81 4.08
CA PRO A 50 -4.25 -3.27 5.29
C PRO A 50 -5.17 -3.13 6.52
N MET A 51 -5.10 -4.09 7.43
CA MET A 51 -5.75 -3.97 8.73
C MET A 51 -5.19 -2.78 9.51
N PHE A 52 -6.05 -2.02 10.17
CA PHE A 52 -5.69 -0.92 11.06
C PHE A 52 -6.59 -0.91 12.30
N GLY A 53 -6.00 -0.73 13.48
CA GLY A 53 -6.65 -0.68 14.77
C GLY A 53 -6.01 0.36 15.67
N LEU A 54 -6.84 1.00 16.49
CA LEU A 54 -6.44 2.08 17.37
C LEU A 54 -7.10 1.91 18.75
N TRP A 55 -6.31 2.08 19.80
CA TRP A 55 -6.77 2.01 21.19
C TRP A 55 -6.28 3.22 21.97
N PHE A 56 -7.15 3.80 22.81
CA PHE A 56 -6.81 4.86 23.76
C PHE A 56 -7.17 4.42 25.18
N PRO A 57 -6.42 4.89 26.21
CA PRO A 57 -6.76 4.62 27.60
C PRO A 57 -8.06 5.36 28.01
N GLU A 58 -8.81 4.83 28.98
CA GLU A 58 -10.13 5.40 29.35
C GLU A 58 -10.04 6.85 29.82
N TRP A 59 -9.03 7.21 30.62
CA TRP A 59 -8.82 8.59 31.07
C TRP A 59 -8.67 9.58 29.91
N PHE A 60 -8.19 9.13 28.75
CA PHE A 60 -8.05 9.99 27.57
C PHE A 60 -9.42 10.40 27.03
N TYR A 61 -10.40 9.49 27.07
CA TYR A 61 -11.78 9.82 26.74
C TYR A 61 -12.47 10.65 27.82
N GLU A 62 -12.07 10.54 29.09
CA GLU A 62 -12.56 11.42 30.15
C GLU A 62 -12.08 12.87 29.95
N GLN A 63 -10.83 13.06 29.50
CA GLN A 63 -10.26 14.38 29.19
C GLN A 63 -10.76 14.94 27.85
N HIS A 64 -11.02 14.09 26.86
CA HIS A 64 -11.49 14.48 25.53
C HIS A 64 -12.76 13.71 25.11
N PRO A 65 -13.92 13.97 25.74
CA PRO A 65 -15.13 13.15 25.58
C PRO A 65 -15.68 13.07 24.15
N HIS A 66 -15.46 14.10 23.33
CA HIS A 66 -15.88 14.12 21.93
C HIS A 66 -15.14 13.09 21.07
N LEU A 67 -13.89 12.74 21.41
CA LEU A 67 -13.05 11.87 20.58
C LEU A 67 -13.60 10.46 20.45
N LYS A 68 -14.31 9.95 21.46
CA LYS A 68 -14.97 8.64 21.38
C LYS A 68 -16.01 8.60 20.24
N GLY A 69 -16.79 9.68 20.10
CA GLY A 69 -17.76 9.84 19.02
C GLY A 69 -17.11 10.06 17.65
N VAL A 70 -16.01 10.80 17.60
CA VAL A 70 -15.27 11.07 16.36
C VAL A 70 -14.58 9.80 15.82
N LEU A 71 -13.86 9.08 16.67
CA LEU A 71 -13.19 7.84 16.29
C LEU A 71 -14.20 6.79 15.83
N ARG A 72 -15.33 6.66 16.53
CA ARG A 72 -16.43 5.78 16.10
C ARG A 72 -17.06 6.22 14.78
N TYR A 73 -17.22 7.53 14.55
CA TYR A 73 -17.70 8.03 13.26
C TYR A 73 -16.74 7.69 12.12
N ASN A 74 -15.42 7.70 12.39
CA ASN A 74 -14.40 7.44 11.39
C ASN A 74 -14.21 5.95 11.04
N THR A 75 -14.79 5.00 11.81
CA THR A 75 -14.69 3.56 11.46
C THR A 75 -15.37 3.24 10.12
N ASP A 76 -16.37 4.05 9.74
CA ASP A 76 -17.12 3.89 8.49
C ASP A 76 -16.70 4.94 7.44
N ARG A 77 -15.47 5.45 7.52
CA ARG A 77 -14.95 6.49 6.62
C ARG A 77 -13.68 6.05 5.93
N TYR A 78 -13.51 6.50 4.69
CA TYR A 78 -12.31 6.22 3.91
C TYR A 78 -11.12 6.99 4.48
N SER A 79 -10.16 6.25 5.05
CA SER A 79 -8.93 6.75 5.63
C SER A 79 -7.71 6.22 4.89
N SER A 80 -6.57 6.88 5.08
CA SER A 80 -5.28 6.45 4.54
C SER A 80 -4.18 6.56 5.59
N THR A 81 -3.02 5.98 5.32
CA THR A 81 -1.84 6.10 6.20
C THR A 81 -1.38 7.55 6.38
N PHE A 82 -1.76 8.47 5.48
CA PHE A 82 -1.50 9.91 5.66
C PHE A 82 -2.36 10.51 6.78
N ASP A 83 -3.55 9.97 7.04
CA ASP A 83 -4.39 10.38 8.16
C ASP A 83 -3.80 9.92 9.49
N VAL A 84 -3.25 8.69 9.51
CA VAL A 84 -2.51 8.16 10.67
C VAL A 84 -1.30 9.05 10.97
N HIS A 85 -0.57 9.48 9.94
CA HIS A 85 0.55 10.42 10.11
C HIS A 85 0.12 11.75 10.75
N GLU A 86 -0.97 12.36 10.28
CA GLU A 86 -1.48 13.59 10.90
C GLU A 86 -2.03 13.34 12.32
N THR A 87 -2.64 12.19 12.57
CA THR A 87 -3.09 11.77 13.91
C THR A 87 -1.93 11.71 14.90
N LEU A 88 -0.80 11.10 14.48
CA LEU A 88 0.39 11.00 15.33
C LEU A 88 0.99 12.37 15.62
N LYS A 89 1.01 13.27 14.63
CA LYS A 89 1.48 14.65 14.83
C LYS A 89 0.63 15.39 15.86
N ASP A 90 -0.68 15.24 15.78
CA ASP A 90 -1.57 15.89 16.74
C ASP A 90 -1.40 15.33 18.15
N ILE A 91 -1.23 14.01 18.31
CA ILE A 91 -0.95 13.41 19.62
C ILE A 91 0.36 13.94 20.19
N LEU A 92 1.41 14.03 19.37
CA LEU A 92 2.72 14.55 19.81
C LEU A 92 2.70 16.03 20.17
N ASN A 93 1.80 16.80 19.57
CA ASN A 93 1.64 18.24 19.83
C ASN A 93 0.51 18.55 20.83
N GLU A 94 -0.16 17.53 21.36
CA GLU A 94 -1.34 17.66 22.22
C GLU A 94 -2.51 18.46 21.58
N GLU A 95 -2.66 18.34 20.26
CA GLU A 95 -3.66 19.05 19.45
C GLU A 95 -4.95 18.23 19.26
N TYR A 96 -5.68 18.01 20.35
CA TYR A 96 -6.87 17.14 20.41
C TYR A 96 -8.20 17.83 20.08
N ASP A 97 -8.27 19.14 20.34
CA ASP A 97 -9.53 19.91 20.33
C ASP A 97 -9.59 20.98 19.22
N THR A 98 -8.47 21.22 18.53
CA THR A 98 -8.39 22.27 17.50
C THR A 98 -9.17 21.87 16.25
N PRO A 99 -10.12 22.66 15.74
CA PRO A 99 -10.72 22.41 14.43
C PRO A 99 -9.65 22.45 13.33
N VAL A 100 -9.79 21.67 12.25
CA VAL A 100 -8.84 21.75 11.12
C VAL A 100 -8.87 23.16 10.54
N GLN A 101 -7.82 23.95 10.78
CA GLN A 101 -7.59 25.18 10.04
C GLN A 101 -7.11 24.77 8.64
N ASN A 102 -7.99 24.96 7.63
CA ASN A 102 -7.75 24.65 6.22
C ASN A 102 -7.43 23.17 5.87
N PRO A 103 -8.45 22.31 5.72
CA PRO A 103 -8.27 20.95 5.18
C PRO A 103 -7.75 20.90 3.73
N LYS A 104 -7.73 22.04 3.01
CA LYS A 104 -7.42 22.13 1.58
C LYS A 104 -5.93 21.92 1.24
N LEU A 105 -5.01 21.89 2.22
CA LEU A 105 -3.56 21.86 1.97
C LEU A 105 -2.81 20.65 2.55
N LYS A 106 -3.49 19.73 3.25
CA LYS A 106 -2.83 18.58 3.86
C LYS A 106 -3.10 17.29 3.09
N ARG A 107 -2.04 16.49 2.89
CA ARG A 107 -2.11 15.17 2.25
C ARG A 107 -2.97 14.17 3.04
N GLY A 108 -3.09 14.37 4.36
CA GLY A 108 -3.93 13.59 5.26
C GLY A 108 -4.74 14.47 6.21
N LEU A 109 -5.72 13.88 6.86
CA LEU A 109 -6.61 14.47 7.86
C LEU A 109 -6.55 13.60 9.12
N SER A 110 -6.23 14.21 10.25
CA SER A 110 -6.15 13.48 11.52
C SER A 110 -7.45 12.77 11.89
N LEU A 111 -7.34 11.52 12.34
CA LEU A 111 -8.43 10.66 12.77
C LEU A 111 -9.07 11.14 14.08
N LEU A 112 -8.45 12.12 14.77
CA LEU A 112 -9.06 12.81 15.93
C LEU A 112 -10.14 13.82 15.51
N ARG A 113 -10.41 13.94 14.21
CA ARG A 113 -11.45 14.80 13.64
C ARG A 113 -12.30 13.99 12.66
N LYS A 114 -13.55 14.41 12.45
CA LYS A 114 -14.44 13.71 11.52
C LYS A 114 -13.88 13.79 10.11
N LEU A 115 -13.66 12.63 9.50
CA LEU A 115 -13.32 12.53 8.09
C LEU A 115 -14.54 12.87 7.21
N PRO A 116 -14.36 13.40 6.00
CA PRO A 116 -15.47 13.63 5.08
C PRO A 116 -16.24 12.34 4.79
N GLU A 117 -17.57 12.41 4.74
CA GLU A 117 -18.44 11.27 4.42
C GLU A 117 -18.20 10.73 3.02
N LYS A 118 -18.05 11.64 2.05
CA LYS A 118 -17.63 11.33 0.69
C LYS A 118 -16.22 11.85 0.49
N ARG A 119 -15.25 10.93 0.42
CA ARG A 119 -13.84 11.24 0.24
C ARG A 119 -13.25 10.42 -0.90
N THR A 120 -12.64 11.07 -1.88
CA THR A 120 -11.96 10.39 -2.99
C THR A 120 -10.56 9.94 -2.61
N CYS A 121 -10.00 8.98 -3.37
CA CYS A 121 -8.58 8.62 -3.28
C CYS A 121 -7.66 9.83 -3.45
N LYS A 122 -7.97 10.74 -4.38
CA LYS A 122 -7.23 11.99 -4.59
C LYS A 122 -7.25 12.88 -3.34
N GLN A 123 -8.41 13.05 -2.70
CA GLN A 123 -8.55 13.78 -1.44
C GLN A 123 -7.89 13.07 -0.25
N ALA A 124 -7.72 11.75 -0.34
CA ALA A 124 -6.99 10.94 0.65
C ALA A 124 -5.49 10.85 0.39
N GLY A 125 -5.00 11.49 -0.69
CA GLY A 125 -3.60 11.40 -1.11
C GLY A 125 -3.18 10.01 -1.59
N VAL A 126 -4.15 9.14 -1.89
CA VAL A 126 -3.97 7.76 -2.34
C VAL A 126 -3.84 7.74 -3.88
N PRO A 127 -2.70 7.28 -4.42
CA PRO A 127 -2.50 7.11 -5.86
C PRO A 127 -3.52 6.16 -6.49
N ASP A 128 -3.80 6.36 -7.78
CA ASP A 128 -4.77 5.58 -8.58
C ASP A 128 -4.57 4.06 -8.49
N ARG A 129 -3.31 3.60 -8.46
CA ARG A 129 -2.95 2.17 -8.33
C ARG A 129 -3.47 1.54 -7.03
N TYR A 130 -3.39 2.29 -5.93
CA TYR A 130 -3.77 1.85 -4.58
C TYR A 130 -5.23 2.20 -4.24
N CYS A 131 -5.95 2.83 -5.17
CA CYS A 131 -7.30 3.30 -4.92
C CYS A 131 -8.29 2.13 -4.95
N LEU A 132 -9.04 1.96 -3.86
CA LEU A 132 -10.12 0.98 -3.75
C LEU A 132 -11.47 1.52 -4.25
N CYS A 133 -11.62 2.84 -4.41
CA CYS A 133 -12.85 3.49 -4.87
C CYS A 133 -13.01 3.42 -6.40
N LYS A 134 -12.95 2.22 -6.98
CA LYS A 134 -13.02 1.98 -8.42
C LYS A 134 -13.88 0.76 -8.75
N GLU A 135 -14.54 0.84 -9.89
CA GLU A 135 -15.16 -0.28 -10.57
C GLU A 135 -14.17 -0.84 -11.59
N GLU A 136 -14.06 -2.16 -11.61
CA GLU A 136 -13.18 -2.90 -12.49
C GLU A 136 -14.04 -3.77 -13.40
N ASN A 137 -14.10 -3.40 -14.67
CA ASN A 137 -14.91 -4.04 -15.69
C ASN A 137 -14.01 -4.88 -16.61
N PRO A 138 -14.10 -6.23 -16.59
CA PRO A 138 -13.27 -7.08 -17.44
C PRO A 138 -13.47 -6.80 -18.93
N ILE A 139 -12.37 -6.81 -19.68
CA ILE A 139 -12.34 -6.63 -21.14
C ILE A 139 -11.68 -7.85 -21.76
N ASP A 140 -12.13 -8.22 -22.97
CA ASP A 140 -11.46 -9.25 -23.76
C ASP A 140 -9.99 -8.88 -24.03
N VAL A 141 -9.09 -9.79 -23.67
CA VAL A 141 -7.64 -9.65 -23.89
C VAL A 141 -7.27 -9.61 -25.37
N GLY A 142 -8.14 -10.09 -26.26
CA GLY A 142 -8.00 -10.01 -27.72
C GLY A 142 -8.40 -8.67 -28.32
N ASN A 143 -8.95 -7.73 -27.54
CA ASN A 143 -9.36 -6.42 -28.03
C ASN A 143 -8.14 -5.61 -28.51
N ASP A 144 -8.22 -5.01 -29.71
CA ASP A 144 -7.13 -4.23 -30.31
C ASP A 144 -6.59 -3.13 -29.38
N THR A 145 -7.47 -2.50 -28.61
CA THR A 145 -7.12 -1.45 -27.64
C THR A 145 -6.29 -2.00 -26.48
N VAL A 146 -6.62 -3.21 -26.02
CA VAL A 146 -5.89 -3.92 -24.97
C VAL A 146 -4.51 -4.37 -25.48
N VAL A 147 -4.44 -4.86 -26.71
CA VAL A 147 -3.17 -5.24 -27.35
C VAL A 147 -2.25 -4.03 -27.52
N GLU A 148 -2.77 -2.90 -28.01
CA GLU A 148 -2.03 -1.64 -28.14
C GLU A 148 -1.48 -1.15 -26.79
N ALA A 149 -2.30 -1.22 -25.73
CA ALA A 149 -1.89 -0.85 -24.37
C ALA A 149 -0.84 -1.81 -23.80
N ALA A 150 -0.95 -3.11 -24.08
CA ALA A 150 0.04 -4.10 -23.66
C ALA A 150 1.39 -3.88 -24.34
N GLU A 151 1.42 -3.61 -25.65
CA GLU A 151 2.64 -3.27 -26.38
C GLU A 151 3.29 -1.99 -25.85
N SER A 152 2.48 -0.98 -25.55
CA SER A 152 2.92 0.27 -24.92
C SER A 152 3.54 0.03 -23.54
N THR A 153 2.95 -0.87 -22.74
CA THR A 153 3.51 -1.28 -21.44
C THR A 153 4.91 -1.89 -21.59
N ILE A 154 5.10 -2.78 -22.58
CA ILE A 154 6.42 -3.39 -22.85
C ILE A 154 7.43 -2.36 -23.37
N LYS A 155 7.00 -1.40 -24.19
CA LYS A 155 7.82 -0.27 -24.62
C LYS A 155 8.31 0.53 -23.42
N ILE A 156 7.41 0.88 -22.50
CA ILE A 156 7.71 1.63 -21.26
C ILE A 156 8.68 0.84 -20.36
N LEU A 157 8.44 -0.46 -20.15
CA LEU A 157 9.35 -1.32 -19.38
C LEU A 157 10.79 -1.30 -19.94
N ASN A 158 10.94 -1.44 -21.26
CA ASN A 158 12.27 -1.38 -21.87
C ASN A 158 12.87 0.04 -21.84
N GLN A 159 12.06 1.09 -21.90
CA GLN A 159 12.51 2.48 -21.71
C GLN A 159 13.04 2.71 -20.29
N ILE A 160 12.40 2.15 -19.26
CA ILE A 160 12.90 2.18 -17.88
C ILE A 160 14.27 1.49 -17.79
N LEU A 161 14.43 0.30 -18.40
CA LEU A 161 15.74 -0.39 -18.43
C LEU A 161 16.84 0.44 -19.10
N ASN A 162 16.48 1.18 -20.16
CA ASN A 162 17.39 2.09 -20.85
C ASN A 162 17.77 3.29 -19.98
N ALA A 163 16.78 3.95 -19.39
CA ALA A 163 16.98 5.13 -18.54
C ALA A 163 17.87 4.82 -17.32
N GLU A 164 17.71 3.63 -16.75
CA GLU A 164 18.51 3.14 -15.62
C GLU A 164 19.88 2.58 -16.02
N ASN A 165 20.20 2.58 -17.32
CA ASN A 165 21.47 2.14 -17.88
C ASN A 165 21.84 0.67 -17.51
N ILE A 166 20.83 -0.20 -17.42
CA ILE A 166 20.97 -1.62 -17.06
C ILE A 166 20.66 -2.59 -18.20
N VAL A 167 20.39 -2.10 -19.41
CA VAL A 167 20.12 -2.91 -20.62
C VAL A 167 21.22 -3.95 -20.91
N ASN A 168 22.48 -3.60 -20.62
CA ASN A 168 23.60 -4.52 -20.78
C ASN A 168 23.58 -5.64 -19.73
N LYS A 169 22.90 -5.41 -18.60
CA LYS A 169 22.71 -6.37 -17.51
C LYS A 169 21.38 -7.09 -17.57
N CYS A 170 20.37 -6.68 -18.34
CA CYS A 170 19.05 -7.32 -18.39
C CYS A 170 18.71 -7.79 -19.80
N HIS A 171 17.95 -8.89 -19.92
CA HIS A 171 17.41 -9.29 -21.22
C HIS A 171 16.34 -8.28 -21.67
N LYS A 172 16.22 -8.05 -22.99
CA LYS A 172 15.12 -7.25 -23.55
C LYS A 172 13.80 -7.94 -23.20
N ILE A 173 12.88 -7.17 -22.62
CA ILE A 173 11.58 -7.67 -22.21
C ILE A 173 10.68 -7.71 -23.45
N VAL A 174 10.01 -8.84 -23.67
CA VAL A 174 9.02 -8.98 -24.74
C VAL A 174 7.73 -9.55 -24.17
N LEU A 175 6.60 -9.15 -24.75
CA LEU A 175 5.30 -9.67 -24.37
C LEU A 175 5.26 -11.19 -24.59
N HIS A 176 4.81 -11.94 -23.58
CA HIS A 176 4.54 -13.36 -23.73
C HIS A 176 3.05 -13.62 -23.91
N ALA A 177 2.23 -13.04 -23.02
CA ALA A 177 0.77 -13.17 -23.02
C ALA A 177 0.15 -12.02 -22.22
N ILE A 178 -1.07 -11.64 -22.58
CA ILE A 178 -1.95 -10.79 -21.77
C ILE A 178 -2.78 -11.75 -20.94
N LEU A 179 -2.64 -11.70 -19.62
CA LEU A 179 -3.31 -12.61 -18.69
C LEU A 179 -4.66 -12.07 -18.24
N ASP A 180 -4.76 -10.75 -18.05
CA ASP A 180 -5.98 -10.07 -17.63
C ASP A 180 -5.99 -8.64 -18.17
N ALA A 181 -7.19 -8.12 -18.45
CA ALA A 181 -7.41 -6.76 -18.91
C ALA A 181 -8.75 -6.24 -18.40
N THR A 182 -8.73 -5.03 -17.84
CA THR A 182 -9.89 -4.47 -17.15
C THR A 182 -9.94 -2.96 -17.38
N SER A 183 -11.10 -2.39 -17.74
CA SER A 183 -11.30 -0.94 -17.65
C SER A 183 -11.51 -0.52 -16.21
N ILE A 184 -10.87 0.58 -15.83
CA ILE A 184 -11.04 1.20 -14.53
C ILE A 184 -11.95 2.40 -14.68
N ASP A 185 -13.11 2.32 -14.04
CA ASP A 185 -14.04 3.43 -13.89
C ASP A 185 -14.03 3.86 -12.42
N TYR A 186 -13.89 5.16 -12.14
CA TYR A 186 -14.01 5.66 -10.78
C TYR A 186 -15.47 5.94 -10.46
N ASP A 187 -15.96 5.40 -9.34
CA ASP A 187 -17.34 5.59 -8.93
C ASP A 187 -17.65 7.08 -8.77
N GLN A 188 -18.56 7.56 -9.62
CA GLN A 188 -18.96 8.97 -9.69
C GLN A 188 -19.65 9.44 -8.39
N ASN A 189 -20.17 8.52 -7.58
CA ASN A 189 -20.81 8.83 -6.30
C ASN A 189 -19.82 9.39 -5.26
N TRP A 190 -18.51 9.19 -5.46
CA TRP A 190 -17.45 9.67 -4.56
C TRP A 190 -16.94 11.07 -4.94
N GLY A 191 -17.48 11.71 -5.99
CA GLY A 191 -17.13 13.09 -6.34
C GLY A 191 -15.80 13.24 -7.07
N GLN A 192 -15.30 12.18 -7.71
CA GLN A 192 -14.27 12.31 -8.74
C GLN A 192 -14.91 13.04 -9.94
N GLY A 193 -14.45 14.24 -10.27
CA GLY A 193 -14.79 14.85 -11.55
C GLY A 193 -14.35 13.94 -12.69
N HIS A 194 -15.00 14.03 -13.86
CA HIS A 194 -14.64 13.21 -15.03
C HIS A 194 -13.15 13.33 -15.33
N ASP A 195 -12.39 12.27 -15.03
CA ASP A 195 -11.07 12.12 -15.62
C ASP A 195 -11.30 11.66 -17.06
N HIS A 196 -10.93 12.49 -18.02
CA HIS A 196 -11.14 12.21 -19.45
C HIS A 196 -10.16 11.15 -20.00
N LEU A 197 -9.62 10.32 -19.11
CA LEU A 197 -8.71 9.23 -19.41
C LEU A 197 -9.48 7.92 -19.44
N ASN A 198 -9.43 7.23 -20.58
CA ASN A 198 -9.76 5.81 -20.62
C ASN A 198 -8.61 5.06 -19.94
N LYS A 199 -8.88 4.39 -18.82
CA LYS A 199 -7.85 3.68 -18.03
C LYS A 199 -8.02 2.18 -18.16
N LEU A 200 -6.92 1.50 -18.48
CA LEU A 200 -6.85 0.05 -18.55
C LEU A 200 -5.85 -0.48 -17.53
N LYS A 201 -6.29 -1.40 -16.68
CA LYS A 201 -5.41 -2.26 -15.89
C LYS A 201 -5.07 -3.50 -16.71
N LEU A 202 -3.79 -3.84 -16.78
CA LEU A 202 -3.29 -4.99 -17.50
C LEU A 202 -2.45 -5.87 -16.58
N ILE A 203 -2.66 -7.18 -16.66
CA ILE A 203 -1.75 -8.19 -16.11
C ILE A 203 -1.06 -8.90 -17.28
N LEU A 204 0.25 -8.75 -17.39
CA LEU A 204 1.05 -9.20 -18.53
C LEU A 204 2.08 -10.23 -18.11
N ALA A 205 2.17 -11.36 -18.81
CA ALA A 205 3.31 -12.25 -18.74
C ALA A 205 4.36 -11.82 -19.78
N THR A 206 5.64 -11.91 -19.41
CA THR A 206 6.76 -11.47 -20.25
C THR A 206 7.82 -12.55 -20.42
N LYS A 207 8.58 -12.50 -21.52
CA LYS A 207 9.79 -13.31 -21.71
C LYS A 207 11.03 -12.48 -21.38
N PRO A 208 12.14 -13.14 -20.96
CA PRO A 208 12.38 -14.59 -21.01
C PRO A 208 11.84 -15.40 -19.83
N ASN A 209 11.59 -14.80 -18.68
CA ASN A 209 11.41 -15.51 -17.41
C ASN A 209 9.95 -15.75 -16.98
N LYS A 210 8.98 -15.50 -17.86
CA LYS A 210 7.54 -15.55 -17.53
C LYS A 210 7.16 -14.63 -16.37
N ALA A 211 7.91 -13.54 -16.16
CA ALA A 211 7.58 -12.56 -15.14
C ALA A 211 6.22 -11.93 -15.44
N ILE A 212 5.40 -11.83 -14.40
CA ILE A 212 4.07 -11.23 -14.46
C ILE A 212 4.18 -9.79 -13.98
N PHE A 213 3.63 -8.85 -14.75
CA PHE A 213 3.59 -7.43 -14.43
C PHE A 213 2.15 -6.92 -14.39
N GLU A 214 1.90 -5.98 -13.49
CA GLU A 214 0.67 -5.21 -13.42
C GLU A 214 0.97 -3.74 -13.77
N ALA A 215 0.20 -3.19 -14.69
CA ALA A 215 0.29 -1.79 -15.08
C ALA A 215 -1.11 -1.18 -15.28
N ILE A 216 -1.23 0.12 -15.01
CA ILE A 216 -2.40 0.90 -15.38
C ILE A 216 -1.97 1.90 -16.44
N LEU A 217 -2.55 1.83 -17.64
CA LEU A 217 -2.32 2.82 -18.68
C LEU A 217 -3.56 3.71 -18.85
N GLY A 218 -3.34 4.97 -19.17
CA GLY A 218 -4.37 5.96 -19.47
C GLY A 218 -4.21 6.53 -20.87
N LYS A 219 -5.32 6.71 -21.58
CA LYS A 219 -5.38 7.36 -22.90
C LYS A 219 -6.41 8.50 -22.87
N ASN A 220 -6.01 9.69 -23.30
CA ASN A 220 -6.87 10.87 -23.29
C ASN A 220 -7.93 10.76 -24.38
N ILE A 221 -9.21 10.82 -24.00
CA ILE A 221 -10.34 10.66 -24.93
C ILE A 221 -10.68 11.98 -25.63
N LEU A 222 -10.30 13.13 -25.05
CA LEU A 222 -10.64 14.46 -25.59
C LEU A 222 -9.61 15.01 -26.56
N ASN A 223 -8.37 14.53 -26.51
CA ASN A 223 -7.29 15.03 -27.35
C ASN A 223 -6.79 13.93 -28.28
N SER A 224 -7.39 13.83 -29.46
CA SER A 224 -7.05 12.84 -30.51
C SER A 224 -5.62 12.99 -31.09
N THR A 225 -4.88 14.03 -30.68
CA THR A 225 -3.44 14.19 -30.98
C THR A 225 -2.53 13.49 -29.98
N GLU A 226 -2.98 13.24 -28.75
CA GLU A 226 -2.32 12.42 -27.72
C GLU A 226 -2.86 10.99 -27.76
N ASN A 227 -2.64 10.33 -28.89
CA ASN A 227 -3.15 8.98 -29.14
C ASN A 227 -2.28 7.86 -28.50
N GLU A 228 -1.27 8.21 -27.71
CA GLU A 228 -0.40 7.24 -27.05
C GLU A 228 -0.93 6.87 -25.66
N TRP A 229 -0.81 5.59 -25.32
CA TRP A 229 -1.03 5.11 -23.96
C TRP A 229 0.08 5.58 -23.04
N THR A 230 -0.31 6.20 -21.91
CA THR A 230 0.62 6.70 -20.90
C THR A 230 0.51 5.90 -19.60
N LEU A 231 1.63 5.72 -18.90
CA LEU A 231 1.61 5.03 -17.61
C LEU A 231 0.94 5.90 -16.54
N VAL A 232 -0.09 5.36 -15.89
CA VAL A 232 -0.73 5.94 -14.71
C VAL A 232 -0.12 5.29 -13.48
N GLY A 233 0.82 5.99 -12.85
CA GLY A 233 1.54 5.50 -11.67
C GLY A 233 2.79 4.69 -12.03
N GLU A 234 2.93 3.49 -11.44
CA GLU A 234 4.11 2.63 -11.59
C GLU A 234 3.72 1.24 -12.12
N ILE A 235 4.66 0.57 -12.77
CA ILE A 235 4.52 -0.85 -13.16
C ILE A 235 5.04 -1.72 -12.01
N GLU A 236 4.27 -2.72 -11.61
CA GLU A 236 4.65 -3.68 -10.57
C GLU A 236 4.92 -5.06 -11.13
N ARG A 237 5.86 -5.77 -10.51
CA ARG A 237 6.07 -7.20 -10.76
C ARG A 237 5.29 -8.01 -9.74
N ILE A 238 4.39 -8.87 -10.19
CA ILE A 238 3.63 -9.79 -9.35
C ILE A 238 4.53 -10.97 -8.96
N ILE A 239 4.66 -11.22 -7.66
CA ILE A 239 5.43 -12.35 -7.12
C ILE A 239 4.51 -13.57 -7.02
N GLY A 240 4.65 -14.53 -7.95
CA GLY A 240 4.06 -15.87 -7.79
C GLY A 240 4.84 -16.74 -6.80
N LYS A 241 4.36 -17.97 -6.51
CA LYS A 241 4.94 -18.97 -5.56
C LYS A 241 6.46 -19.23 -5.65
N VAL A 242 7.14 -18.74 -6.69
CA VAL A 242 8.60 -18.87 -6.84
C VAL A 242 9.27 -17.61 -6.30
N LEU A 243 9.89 -17.74 -5.13
CA LEU A 243 10.86 -16.79 -4.58
C LEU A 243 12.01 -16.56 -5.58
N SER A 244 11.89 -15.54 -6.42
CA SER A 244 13.06 -14.95 -7.08
C SER A 244 13.81 -14.12 -6.05
N PHE A 245 14.98 -14.60 -5.62
CA PHE A 245 15.82 -13.98 -4.58
C PHE A 245 16.14 -12.51 -4.91
N TYR A 246 15.83 -11.62 -3.96
CA TYR A 246 16.07 -10.18 -4.03
C TYR A 246 17.42 -9.81 -3.41
N ALA A 247 18.15 -8.88 -4.04
CA ALA A 247 19.06 -8.03 -3.27
C ALA A 247 19.22 -6.61 -3.83
N VAL A 248 18.96 -5.67 -2.91
CA VAL A 248 19.53 -4.33 -2.71
C VAL A 248 19.83 -3.50 -3.98
N ASP A 249 18.79 -2.84 -4.49
CA ASP A 249 18.70 -1.38 -4.69
C ASP A 249 17.21 -0.98 -4.90
N ARG A 250 16.77 0.19 -4.42
CA ARG A 250 15.44 0.39 -3.81
C ARG A 250 14.23 0.61 -4.74
N GLN A 251 14.37 0.70 -6.06
CA GLN A 251 13.20 0.84 -6.96
C GLN A 251 13.22 -0.08 -8.20
N ILE A 252 14.38 -0.29 -8.84
CA ILE A 252 14.42 -1.01 -10.13
C ILE A 252 14.88 -2.47 -10.03
N ARG A 253 15.69 -2.82 -9.02
CA ARG A 253 16.25 -4.19 -8.92
C ARG A 253 15.27 -5.26 -8.43
N LYS A 254 14.10 -4.87 -7.92
CA LYS A 254 13.05 -5.83 -7.55
C LYS A 254 12.31 -6.40 -8.78
N GLN A 255 12.47 -5.78 -9.94
CA GLN A 255 11.61 -6.04 -11.10
C GLN A 255 12.29 -6.85 -12.21
N PHE A 256 13.62 -6.94 -12.26
CA PHE A 256 14.33 -7.46 -13.43
C PHE A 256 15.43 -8.47 -13.10
N GLU A 257 15.61 -9.48 -13.96
CA GLU A 257 16.71 -10.44 -13.87
C GLU A 257 17.98 -9.91 -14.53
N THR A 258 19.12 -10.16 -13.88
CA THR A 258 20.44 -9.84 -14.42
C THR A 258 20.97 -10.99 -15.30
N LYS A 259 21.68 -10.68 -16.38
CA LYS A 259 22.33 -11.62 -17.32
C LYS A 259 23.41 -12.49 -16.67
N SER A 260 23.87 -12.16 -15.46
CA SER A 260 24.73 -13.03 -14.65
C SER A 260 23.93 -13.67 -13.52
N GLY A 261 23.80 -15.00 -13.55
CA GLY A 261 23.11 -15.78 -12.51
C GLY A 261 23.72 -15.65 -11.10
N THR A 262 22.83 -15.49 -10.12
CA THR A 262 22.71 -16.29 -8.87
C THR A 262 23.90 -16.60 -7.94
N GLU A 263 25.07 -15.93 -7.96
CA GLU A 263 26.15 -16.32 -7.00
C GLU A 263 26.84 -15.22 -6.16
N LYS A 264 26.35 -13.97 -6.16
CA LYS A 264 27.08 -12.88 -5.46
C LYS A 264 26.31 -12.05 -4.43
N LEU A 265 25.21 -12.58 -3.88
CA LEU A 265 24.33 -11.83 -2.96
C LEU A 265 24.12 -12.48 -1.58
N LYS A 266 25.07 -13.30 -1.11
CA LYS A 266 25.02 -13.94 0.22
C LYS A 266 25.77 -13.22 1.35
N ARG A 267 26.17 -11.96 1.20
CA ARG A 267 26.80 -11.21 2.30
C ARG A 267 26.31 -9.78 2.32
N MET A 268 25.41 -9.48 3.27
CA MET A 268 25.32 -8.22 4.04
C MET A 268 23.92 -8.04 4.62
N VAL A 269 23.68 -8.50 5.86
CA VAL A 269 22.81 -7.80 6.82
C VAL A 269 23.32 -8.16 8.22
N ASN A 270 23.87 -7.18 8.94
CA ASN A 270 23.86 -7.15 10.40
C ASN A 270 24.25 -5.75 10.88
N LYS A 271 23.26 -5.03 11.43
CA LYS A 271 23.31 -4.16 12.62
C LYS A 271 22.07 -3.27 12.65
N VAL A 272 21.13 -3.58 13.52
CA VAL A 272 20.15 -2.60 14.02
C VAL A 272 20.67 -2.13 15.38
N SER A 273 20.97 -0.84 15.48
CA SER A 273 21.30 -0.18 16.75
C SER A 273 20.02 0.26 17.44
N VAL A 274 19.76 -0.26 18.64
CA VAL A 274 18.78 0.32 19.57
C VAL A 274 19.44 1.50 20.28
N SER A 275 18.97 2.71 20.00
CA SER A 275 19.36 3.90 20.76
C SER A 275 18.49 4.01 22.01
N ARG A 276 19.11 3.83 23.18
CA ARG A 276 18.50 4.16 24.48
C ARG A 276 18.43 5.69 24.61
N ARG A 277 17.22 6.24 24.78
CA ARG A 277 17.06 7.55 25.46
C ARG A 277 16.62 7.30 26.91
N LYS A 278 17.48 7.72 27.84
CA LYS A 278 17.16 7.97 29.24
C LYS A 278 16.44 9.31 29.36
N ASN A 279 15.56 9.39 30.36
CA ASN A 279 14.88 10.58 30.91
C ASN A 279 13.58 11.02 30.21
N LEU A 280 12.46 10.39 30.58
CA LEU A 280 11.09 10.90 30.43
C LEU A 280 10.17 10.41 31.59
N LEU A 281 10.72 10.27 32.81
CA LEU A 281 10.02 9.64 33.94
C LEU A 281 9.31 10.58 34.92
N ASN A 282 9.03 11.84 34.55
CA ASN A 282 8.44 12.82 35.48
C ASN A 282 7.13 13.48 35.01
N ARG A 283 6.40 12.93 34.03
CA ARG A 283 5.07 13.44 33.67
C ARG A 283 4.02 12.35 33.91
N VAL A 284 3.19 12.57 34.92
CA VAL A 284 2.27 11.55 35.47
C VAL A 284 1.06 11.28 34.55
N ASN A 285 0.80 12.16 33.56
CA ASN A 285 -0.41 12.12 32.73
C ASN A 285 -0.15 12.19 31.20
N GLU A 286 1.02 11.77 30.72
CA GLU A 286 1.27 11.67 29.26
C GLU A 286 1.10 10.23 28.76
N PRO A 287 0.38 10.01 27.64
CA PRO A 287 0.25 8.69 27.06
C PRO A 287 1.55 8.28 26.35
N PHE A 288 1.96 7.02 26.52
CA PHE A 288 2.97 6.40 25.66
C PHE A 288 2.34 6.01 24.32
N ILE A 289 3.06 6.16 23.21
CA ILE A 289 2.62 5.69 21.89
C ILE A 289 3.38 4.40 21.57
N ILE A 290 2.64 3.32 21.27
CA ILE A 290 3.23 2.10 20.71
C ILE A 290 2.65 1.88 19.31
N LEU A 291 3.55 1.74 18.34
CA LEU A 291 3.25 1.34 16.97
C LEU A 291 3.60 -0.14 16.81
N ILE A 292 2.62 -0.98 16.47
CA ILE A 292 2.80 -2.41 16.24
C ILE A 292 2.44 -2.69 14.79
N GLU A 293 3.48 -2.95 13.98
CA GLU A 293 3.32 -3.41 12.61
C GLU A 293 3.08 -4.92 12.62
N SER A 294 1.95 -5.37 12.07
CA SER A 294 1.70 -6.79 11.88
C SER A 294 2.50 -7.30 10.69
N LEU A 295 3.66 -7.88 10.94
CA LEU A 295 4.44 -8.62 9.93
C LEU A 295 3.80 -9.99 9.62
N ALA A 296 2.48 -10.04 9.44
CA ALA A 296 1.75 -11.26 9.12
C ALA A 296 1.81 -11.54 7.61
N ALA A 297 3.02 -11.58 7.07
CA ALA A 297 3.26 -12.00 5.68
C ALA A 297 4.70 -12.47 5.42
N THR A 298 5.66 -12.19 6.31
CA THR A 298 7.10 -12.32 5.98
C THR A 298 7.83 -13.45 6.72
N LEU A 299 7.18 -14.24 7.58
CA LEU A 299 7.89 -15.22 8.44
C LEU A 299 7.41 -16.69 8.38
N LEU A 300 6.60 -17.10 7.41
CA LEU A 300 6.05 -18.46 7.39
C LEU A 300 6.73 -19.45 6.40
N HIS A 301 8.03 -19.34 6.13
CA HIS A 301 8.69 -20.26 5.17
C HIS A 301 10.09 -20.78 5.57
N PRO A 302 10.43 -20.95 6.87
CA PRO A 302 11.10 -22.22 7.20
C PRO A 302 10.88 -22.64 8.67
N LEU A 303 9.69 -23.14 9.02
CA LEU A 303 9.52 -23.85 10.30
C LEU A 303 8.66 -25.14 10.21
N PHE A 304 8.26 -25.56 9.02
CA PHE A 304 7.54 -26.83 8.84
C PHE A 304 8.09 -27.61 7.65
N GLN A 305 9.25 -28.23 7.85
CA GLN A 305 9.63 -29.49 7.22
C GLN A 305 10.26 -30.34 8.31
N ASN A 306 9.45 -31.25 8.88
CA ASN A 306 9.84 -32.51 9.53
C ASN A 306 8.56 -33.19 10.04
N GLU A 307 7.83 -33.80 9.12
CA GLU A 307 7.30 -35.17 9.24
C GLU A 307 7.47 -35.85 7.89
#